data_AF-A0A370HKN8-F1
#
_entry.id   AF-A0A370HKN8-F1
#
_cell.length_a   1.000
_cell.length_b   1.000
_cell.length_c   1.000
_cell.angle_alpha   90.00
_cell.angle_beta   90.00
_cell.angle_gamma   90.00
#
_symmetry.space_group_name_H-M   'P 1'
#
loop_
_entity.id
_entity.type
_entity.pdbx_description
1 polymer ?
#
loop_
_entity_poly.entity_id
_entity_poly.type
_entity_poly.pdbx_seq_one_letter_code
_entity_poly.pdbx_strand_id
1 'polypeptide(L)'
;MARNTVIRARRAAALAVLTTASVAALAGCSSQHQAAPAAAPDPDTADCRSGAQVIGNLQNTFQQLSDQLGGIGPASERGDIGDLRNRVGTGAALAAHIKSSLDAATAPMSSAATKRAYSGVADAGDRLHGALQRLDQAVQGAAPGEGAVNAVQQSLNDLNNAVTTMRLSCSTVYAESTVSPAAQRDAKG
;
A
#
# COMPACT_ATOMS: atom_id res chain seq x y z
N MET A 1 31.95 40.44 -11.24
CA MET A 1 32.69 40.38 -9.95
C MET A 1 32.52 38.97 -9.39
N ALA A 2 33.56 38.37 -8.77
CA ALA A 2 33.56 37.07 -8.03
C ALA A 2 32.96 35.83 -8.76
N ARG A 3 33.64 34.71 -9.10
CA ARG A 3 34.74 33.93 -8.46
C ARG A 3 34.49 33.75 -6.95
N ASN A 4 34.37 32.57 -6.34
CA ASN A 4 35.18 31.34 -6.44
C ASN A 4 34.37 30.20 -5.71
N THR A 5 34.72 28.91 -5.59
CA THR A 5 35.93 28.11 -5.87
C THR A 5 35.53 26.64 -6.15
N VAL A 6 36.38 25.86 -6.82
CA VAL A 6 36.31 24.37 -6.86
C VAL A 6 37.23 23.79 -5.78
N ILE A 7 36.82 22.76 -5.04
CA ILE A 7 37.74 21.98 -4.19
C ILE A 7 37.78 20.52 -4.66
N ARG A 8 38.93 20.12 -5.22
CA ARG A 8 39.35 18.73 -5.44
C ARG A 8 40.51 18.40 -4.50
N ALA A 9 40.39 17.30 -3.77
CA ALA A 9 41.50 16.47 -3.28
C ALA A 9 40.89 15.06 -3.11
N ARG A 10 41.31 13.97 -3.76
CA ARG A 10 42.64 13.49 -4.19
C ARG A 10 43.68 13.44 -3.06
N ARG A 11 43.85 12.24 -2.50
CA ARG A 11 45.16 11.55 -2.44
C ARG A 11 44.95 10.04 -2.25
N ALA A 12 45.83 9.27 -2.87
CA ALA A 12 45.92 7.82 -2.75
C ALA A 12 47.27 7.46 -2.12
N ALA A 13 47.29 6.40 -1.31
CA ALA A 13 48.45 5.57 -0.98
C ALA A 13 47.84 4.23 -0.51
N ALA A 14 48.00 3.06 -1.14
CA ALA A 14 49.13 2.40 -1.79
C ALA A 14 49.98 1.55 -0.82
N LEU A 15 49.95 0.23 -1.06
CA LEU A 15 50.87 -0.83 -0.60
C LEU A 15 50.94 -1.11 0.93
N ALA A 16 51.29 -2.32 1.40
CA ALA A 16 51.30 -3.69 0.83
C ALA A 16 51.69 -4.69 1.96
N VAL A 17 51.93 -5.96 1.58
CA VAL A 17 52.83 -6.95 2.24
C VAL A 17 52.24 -7.94 3.26
N LEU A 18 52.01 -9.15 2.72
CA LEU A 18 52.36 -10.49 3.22
C LEU A 18 52.08 -10.99 4.67
N THR A 19 51.31 -12.08 4.69
CA THR A 19 51.52 -13.36 5.43
C THR A 19 51.84 -13.37 6.93
N THR A 20 50.97 -14.04 7.68
CA THR A 20 51.35 -15.21 8.50
C THR A 20 50.23 -16.25 8.46
N ALA A 21 50.59 -17.53 8.35
CA ALA A 21 49.66 -18.63 8.52
C ALA A 21 49.51 -18.95 10.01
N SER A 22 48.27 -19.00 10.50
CA SER A 22 47.95 -19.39 11.88
C SER A 22 46.95 -20.54 11.87
N VAL A 23 47.44 -21.75 11.63
CA VAL A 23 46.68 -22.97 11.96
C VAL A 23 46.84 -23.22 13.46
N ALA A 24 45.99 -22.55 14.25
CA ALA A 24 45.89 -22.77 15.68
C ALA A 24 44.45 -23.21 16.00
N ALA A 25 44.28 -24.51 16.20
CA ALA A 25 43.02 -25.08 16.66
C ALA A 25 42.76 -24.63 18.10
N LEU A 26 41.91 -23.62 18.27
CA LEU A 26 41.32 -23.27 19.56
C LEU A 26 39.85 -23.64 19.53
N ALA A 27 39.54 -24.75 20.20
CA ALA A 27 38.17 -25.18 20.47
C ALA A 27 37.51 -24.18 21.43
N GLY A 28 36.87 -23.16 20.86
CA GLY A 28 35.89 -22.31 21.52
C GLY A 28 34.56 -22.47 20.79
N CYS A 29 33.47 -22.67 21.53
CA CYS A 29 32.17 -23.03 20.97
C CYS A 29 31.54 -21.88 20.15
N SER A 30 32.01 -21.69 18.92
CA SER A 30 31.22 -21.07 17.86
C SER A 30 30.06 -22.01 17.54
N SER A 31 28.98 -21.88 18.30
CA SER A 31 27.68 -22.45 17.97
C SER A 31 27.27 -21.90 16.62
N GLN A 32 27.68 -22.61 15.57
CA GLN A 32 27.37 -22.36 14.19
C GLN A 32 25.88 -22.65 14.05
N HIS A 33 25.08 -21.65 14.44
CA HIS A 33 23.65 -21.60 14.23
C HIS A 33 23.45 -21.64 12.71
N GLN A 34 23.41 -22.86 12.19
CA GLN A 34 22.72 -23.16 10.95
C GLN A 34 21.32 -22.62 11.18
N ALA A 35 21.05 -21.45 10.61
CA ALA A 35 19.72 -20.88 10.64
C ALA A 35 18.81 -21.96 10.05
N ALA A 36 17.94 -22.52 10.88
CA ALA A 36 16.98 -23.51 10.43
C ALA A 36 16.27 -22.92 9.20
N PRO A 37 16.02 -23.72 8.14
CA PRO A 37 15.35 -23.21 6.95
C PRO A 37 14.10 -22.47 7.40
N ALA A 38 14.01 -21.19 7.04
CA ALA A 38 13.00 -20.29 7.57
C ALA A 38 11.63 -20.95 7.41
N ALA A 39 10.92 -21.10 8.54
CA ALA A 39 9.60 -21.72 8.51
C ALA A 39 8.75 -21.03 7.45
N ALA A 40 7.98 -21.82 6.69
CA ALA A 40 7.10 -21.26 5.68
C ALA A 40 6.25 -20.16 6.34
N PRO A 41 6.15 -18.96 5.72
CA PRO A 41 5.47 -17.84 6.35
C PRO A 41 4.04 -18.25 6.67
N ASP A 42 3.61 -17.89 7.88
CA ASP A 42 2.24 -18.05 8.31
C ASP A 42 1.25 -17.48 7.25
N PRO A 43 0.09 -18.12 7.02
CA PRO A 43 -0.87 -17.68 6.01
C PRO A 43 -1.27 -16.20 6.09
N ASP A 44 -1.43 -15.63 7.28
CA ASP A 44 -1.74 -14.20 7.45
C ASP A 44 -0.59 -13.33 6.95
N THR A 45 0.65 -13.76 7.21
CA THR A 45 1.88 -13.07 6.74
C THR A 45 2.04 -13.14 5.22
N ALA A 46 1.72 -14.29 4.62
CA ALA A 46 1.75 -14.47 3.17
C ALA A 46 0.68 -13.61 2.48
N ASP A 47 -0.56 -13.65 2.97
CA ASP A 47 -1.69 -12.90 2.43
C ASP A 47 -1.49 -11.39 2.60
N CYS A 48 -1.01 -10.92 3.76
CA CYS A 48 -0.71 -9.50 3.97
C CYS A 48 0.42 -8.98 3.08
N ARG A 49 1.43 -9.81 2.76
CA ARG A 49 2.48 -9.44 1.80
C ARG A 49 1.95 -9.35 0.38
N SER A 50 1.14 -10.33 -0.04
CA SER A 50 0.49 -10.37 -1.36
C SER A 50 -0.41 -9.15 -1.58
N GLY A 51 -1.31 -8.87 -0.64
CA GLY A 51 -2.18 -7.71 -0.68
C GLY A 51 -1.42 -6.37 -0.64
N ALA A 52 -0.33 -6.27 0.14
CA ALA A 52 0.48 -5.06 0.21
C ALA A 52 1.17 -4.75 -1.13
N GLN A 53 1.57 -5.77 -1.90
CA GLN A 53 2.10 -5.60 -3.25
C GLN A 53 1.04 -5.03 -4.20
N VAL A 54 -0.21 -5.51 -4.11
CA VAL A 54 -1.33 -4.99 -4.93
C VAL A 54 -1.66 -3.54 -4.57
N ILE A 55 -1.69 -3.20 -3.27
CA ILE A 55 -1.85 -1.81 -2.82
C ILE A 55 -0.69 -0.93 -3.28
N GLY A 56 0.54 -1.46 -3.30
CA GLY A 56 1.71 -0.80 -3.89
C GLY A 56 1.50 -0.45 -5.36
N ASN A 57 1.03 -1.41 -6.17
CA ASN A 57 0.72 -1.19 -7.58
C ASN A 57 -0.43 -0.18 -7.79
N LEU A 58 -1.41 -0.14 -6.89
CA LEU A 58 -2.54 0.79 -6.92
C LEU A 58 -2.20 2.21 -6.43
N GLN A 59 -1.00 2.51 -5.93
CA GLN A 59 -0.65 3.85 -5.42
C GLN A 59 -0.89 4.95 -6.46
N ASN A 60 -0.48 4.73 -7.71
CA ASN A 60 -0.73 5.66 -8.81
C ASN A 60 -2.23 5.80 -9.13
N THR A 61 -3.01 4.71 -9.02
CA THR A 61 -4.46 4.72 -9.20
C THR A 61 -5.16 5.54 -8.12
N PHE A 62 -4.75 5.41 -6.85
CA PHE A 62 -5.27 6.22 -5.75
C PHE A 62 -4.90 7.70 -5.90
N GLN A 63 -3.67 8.02 -6.33
CA GLN A 63 -3.27 9.40 -6.59
C GLN A 63 -4.10 10.02 -7.72
N GLN A 64 -4.18 9.35 -8.87
CA GLN A 64 -4.99 9.81 -10.01
C GLN A 64 -6.46 9.98 -9.63
N LEU A 65 -7.01 9.06 -8.82
CA LEU A 65 -8.37 9.16 -8.31
C LEU A 65 -8.54 10.43 -7.45
N SER A 66 -7.61 10.69 -6.53
CA SER A 66 -7.59 11.92 -5.74
C SER A 66 -7.53 13.17 -6.60
N ASP A 67 -6.69 13.17 -7.65
CA ASP A 67 -6.53 14.30 -8.58
C ASP A 67 -7.81 14.57 -9.41
N GLN A 68 -8.51 13.50 -9.86
CA GLN A 68 -9.80 13.64 -10.54
C GLN A 68 -10.85 14.26 -9.61
N LEU A 69 -10.98 13.71 -8.40
CA LEU A 69 -11.99 14.11 -7.42
C LEU A 69 -11.74 15.53 -6.90
N GLY A 70 -10.49 15.89 -6.61
CA GLY A 70 -10.11 17.24 -6.19
C GLY A 70 -10.43 18.31 -7.25
N GLY A 71 -10.46 17.93 -8.53
CA GLY A 71 -10.87 18.81 -9.62
C GLY A 71 -12.38 18.94 -9.84
N ILE A 72 -13.23 18.08 -9.26
CA ILE A 72 -14.69 18.13 -9.44
C ILE A 72 -15.27 19.45 -8.94
N GLY A 73 -14.87 19.90 -7.74
CA GLY A 73 -15.31 21.18 -7.17
C GLY A 73 -14.96 22.37 -8.07
N PRO A 74 -13.67 22.61 -8.39
CA PRO A 74 -13.25 23.66 -9.30
C PRO A 74 -13.89 23.60 -10.70
N ALA A 75 -14.15 22.41 -11.25
CA ALA A 75 -14.87 22.26 -12.53
C ALA A 75 -16.33 22.74 -12.40
N SER A 76 -17.01 22.32 -11.32
CA SER A 76 -18.39 22.73 -11.02
C SER A 76 -18.50 24.23 -10.76
N GLU A 77 -17.55 24.84 -10.03
CA GLU A 77 -17.53 26.28 -9.74
C GLU A 77 -17.39 27.15 -11.01
N ARG A 78 -16.63 26.66 -12.00
CA ARG A 78 -16.50 27.32 -13.32
C ARG A 78 -17.70 27.06 -14.25
N GLY A 79 -18.64 26.18 -13.88
CA GLY A 79 -19.69 25.71 -14.77
C GLY A 79 -19.18 24.85 -15.94
N ASP A 80 -17.99 24.28 -15.82
CA ASP A 80 -17.33 23.50 -16.86
C ASP A 80 -17.84 22.05 -16.84
N ILE A 81 -19.02 21.84 -17.43
CA ILE A 81 -19.69 20.54 -17.49
C ILE A 81 -18.86 19.50 -18.26
N GLY A 82 -18.02 19.92 -19.20
CA GLY A 82 -17.12 19.03 -19.94
C GLY A 82 -16.00 18.46 -19.05
N ASP A 83 -15.26 19.33 -18.38
CA ASP A 83 -14.21 18.94 -17.41
C ASP A 83 -14.83 18.13 -16.25
N LEU A 84 -15.98 18.56 -15.72
CA LEU A 84 -16.71 17.87 -14.66
C LEU A 84 -17.02 16.41 -15.05
N ARG A 85 -17.63 16.18 -16.22
CA ARG A 85 -17.97 14.82 -16.68
C ARG A 85 -16.74 13.97 -16.95
N ASN A 86 -15.70 14.54 -17.56
CA ASN A 86 -14.44 13.84 -17.79
C ASN A 86 -13.79 13.37 -16.48
N ARG A 87 -13.78 14.22 -15.44
CA ARG A 87 -13.27 13.89 -14.10
C ARG A 87 -14.09 12.82 -13.41
N VAL A 88 -15.42 12.95 -13.43
CA VAL A 88 -16.33 11.97 -12.81
C VAL A 88 -16.23 10.61 -13.49
N GLY A 89 -16.22 10.56 -14.82
CA GLY A 89 -16.06 9.32 -15.59
C GLY A 89 -14.70 8.66 -15.38
N THR A 90 -13.61 9.45 -15.38
CA THR A 90 -12.26 8.95 -15.10
C THR A 90 -12.14 8.43 -13.66
N GLY A 91 -12.67 9.17 -12.68
CA GLY A 91 -12.74 8.73 -11.29
C GLY A 91 -13.53 7.43 -11.12
N ALA A 92 -14.66 7.29 -11.82
CA ALA A 92 -15.47 6.07 -11.79
C ALA A 92 -14.68 4.87 -12.36
N ALA A 93 -13.95 5.04 -13.46
CA ALA A 93 -13.10 4.00 -14.03
C ALA A 93 -11.96 3.58 -13.08
N LEU A 94 -11.31 4.55 -12.42
CA LEU A 94 -10.26 4.30 -11.42
C LEU A 94 -10.81 3.56 -10.19
N ALA A 95 -11.99 3.93 -9.70
CA ALA A 95 -12.68 3.26 -8.59
C ALA A 95 -13.02 1.79 -8.92
N ALA A 96 -13.51 1.52 -10.14
CA ALA A 96 -13.75 0.15 -10.63
C ALA A 96 -12.45 -0.65 -10.78
N HIS A 97 -11.35 -0.02 -11.20
CA HIS A 97 -10.05 -0.67 -11.30
C HIS A 97 -9.48 -1.06 -9.92
N ILE A 98 -9.65 -0.21 -8.90
CA ILE A 98 -9.30 -0.53 -7.50
C ILE A 98 -10.07 -1.77 -7.05
N LYS A 99 -11.40 -1.79 -7.23
CA LYS A 99 -12.25 -2.95 -6.90
C LYS A 99 -11.75 -4.22 -7.58
N SER A 100 -11.64 -4.22 -8.91
CA SER A 100 -11.24 -5.40 -9.69
C SER A 100 -9.87 -5.95 -9.30
N SER A 101 -8.91 -5.07 -9.00
CA SER A 101 -7.56 -5.47 -8.57
C SER A 101 -7.56 -6.12 -7.19
N LEU A 102 -8.42 -5.65 -6.28
CA LEU A 102 -8.54 -6.19 -4.92
C LEU A 102 -9.39 -7.46 -4.86
N ASP A 103 -10.42 -7.59 -5.68
CA ASP A 103 -11.17 -8.84 -5.86
C ASP A 103 -10.24 -9.97 -6.34
N ALA A 104 -9.40 -9.67 -7.34
CA ALA A 104 -8.40 -10.61 -7.85
C ALA A 104 -7.35 -10.98 -6.78
N ALA A 105 -6.93 -10.01 -5.95
CA ALA A 105 -5.98 -10.23 -4.85
C ALA A 105 -6.56 -11.06 -3.70
N THR A 106 -7.85 -10.90 -3.40
CA THR A 106 -8.53 -11.57 -2.27
C THR A 106 -9.06 -12.95 -2.60
N ALA A 107 -9.25 -13.28 -3.89
CA ALA A 107 -9.64 -14.60 -4.34
C ALA A 107 -8.75 -15.74 -3.77
N PRO A 108 -7.40 -15.71 -3.90
CA PRO A 108 -6.51 -16.74 -3.37
C PRO A 108 -6.22 -16.64 -1.86
N MET A 109 -6.63 -15.56 -1.18
CA MET A 109 -6.34 -15.39 0.26
C MET A 109 -7.04 -16.46 1.10
N SER A 110 -6.28 -17.01 2.04
CA SER A 110 -6.67 -18.07 2.97
C SER A 110 -7.03 -17.54 4.36
N SER A 111 -6.40 -16.45 4.77
CA SER A 111 -6.70 -15.70 5.99
C SER A 111 -8.06 -15.02 5.90
N ALA A 112 -9.02 -15.43 6.74
CA ALA A 112 -10.33 -14.79 6.79
C ALA A 112 -10.27 -13.33 7.28
N ALA A 113 -9.29 -12.98 8.12
CA ALA A 113 -9.11 -11.62 8.62
C ALA A 113 -8.53 -10.71 7.52
N THR A 114 -7.42 -11.13 6.91
CA THR A 114 -6.78 -10.38 5.81
C THR A 114 -7.71 -10.26 4.62
N LYS A 115 -8.38 -11.34 4.21
CA LYS A 115 -9.37 -11.32 3.11
C LYS A 115 -10.47 -10.29 3.35
N ARG A 116 -11.08 -10.28 4.55
CA ARG A 116 -12.11 -9.28 4.91
C ARG A 116 -11.58 -7.86 4.84
N ALA A 117 -10.35 -7.63 5.27
CA ALA A 117 -9.74 -6.30 5.27
C ALA A 117 -9.54 -5.75 3.84
N TYR A 118 -9.01 -6.55 2.92
CA TYR A 118 -8.84 -6.14 1.51
C TYR A 118 -10.17 -6.09 0.74
N SER A 119 -11.10 -7.03 0.98
CA SER A 119 -12.44 -6.97 0.38
C SER A 119 -13.22 -5.73 0.82
N GLY A 120 -13.07 -5.28 2.08
CA GLY A 120 -13.69 -4.03 2.53
C GLY A 120 -13.24 -2.78 1.75
N VAL A 121 -12.00 -2.77 1.24
CA VAL A 121 -11.50 -1.72 0.34
C VAL A 121 -12.09 -1.87 -1.07
N ALA A 122 -12.24 -3.11 -1.57
CA ALA A 122 -12.90 -3.38 -2.85
C ALA A 122 -14.36 -2.91 -2.83
N ASP A 123 -15.11 -3.25 -1.79
CA ASP A 123 -16.51 -2.83 -1.59
C ASP A 123 -16.65 -1.31 -1.49
N ALA A 124 -15.68 -0.62 -0.86
CA ALA A 124 -15.68 0.83 -0.80
C ALA A 124 -15.36 1.48 -2.16
N GLY A 125 -14.48 0.86 -2.97
CA GLY A 125 -14.25 1.23 -4.36
C GLY A 125 -15.51 1.07 -5.23
N ASP A 126 -16.29 0.00 -5.01
CA ASP A 126 -17.58 -0.23 -5.68
C ASP A 126 -18.61 0.84 -5.32
N ARG A 127 -18.76 1.16 -4.02
CA ARG A 127 -19.65 2.25 -3.56
C ARG A 127 -19.27 3.59 -4.17
N LEU A 128 -17.97 3.90 -4.26
CA LEU A 128 -17.47 5.11 -4.90
C LEU A 128 -17.76 5.12 -6.42
N HIS A 129 -17.57 4.01 -7.11
CA HIS A 129 -17.93 3.87 -8.52
C HIS A 129 -19.41 4.17 -8.76
N GLY A 130 -20.31 3.54 -7.98
CA GLY A 130 -21.77 3.78 -8.07
C GLY A 130 -22.20 5.18 -7.61
N ALA A 131 -21.45 5.84 -6.74
CA ALA A 131 -21.67 7.25 -6.38
C ALA A 131 -21.29 8.19 -7.54
N LEU A 132 -20.15 7.95 -8.19
CA LEU A 132 -19.69 8.74 -9.34
C LEU A 132 -20.58 8.53 -10.57
N GLN A 133 -21.08 7.32 -10.83
CA GLN A 133 -22.08 7.08 -11.87
C GLN A 133 -23.37 7.88 -11.65
N ARG A 134 -23.89 7.93 -10.40
CA ARG A 134 -25.06 8.75 -10.07
C ARG A 134 -24.78 10.25 -10.24
N LEU A 135 -23.56 10.70 -9.96
CA LEU A 135 -23.15 12.08 -10.22
C LEU A 135 -23.11 12.40 -11.72
N ASP A 136 -22.55 11.52 -12.57
CA ASP A 136 -22.57 11.73 -14.03
C ASP A 136 -24.01 11.72 -14.59
N GLN A 137 -24.89 10.84 -14.08
CA GLN A 137 -26.32 10.83 -14.43
C GLN A 137 -27.03 12.14 -14.04
N ALA A 138 -26.75 12.67 -12.84
CA ALA A 138 -27.29 13.94 -12.38
C ALA A 138 -26.78 15.13 -13.23
N VAL A 139 -25.48 15.15 -13.55
CA VAL A 139 -24.87 16.18 -14.41
C VAL A 139 -25.42 16.15 -15.84
N GLN A 140 -25.88 14.98 -16.31
CA GLN A 140 -26.60 14.82 -17.59
C GLN A 140 -28.09 15.19 -17.53
N GLY A 141 -28.64 15.50 -16.35
CA GLY A 141 -30.08 15.68 -16.16
C GLY A 141 -30.90 14.38 -16.30
N ALA A 142 -30.23 13.22 -16.28
CA ALA A 142 -30.88 11.91 -16.39
C ALA A 142 -31.39 11.37 -15.04
N ALA A 143 -31.00 11.98 -13.92
CA ALA A 143 -31.44 11.65 -12.57
C ALA A 143 -31.51 12.92 -11.69
N PRO A 144 -32.30 12.91 -10.59
CA PRO A 144 -32.26 13.97 -9.60
C PRO A 144 -30.86 14.14 -9.00
N GLY A 145 -30.36 15.38 -8.93
CA GLY A 145 -29.03 15.68 -8.39
C GLY A 145 -28.91 15.71 -6.88
N GLU A 146 -30.05 15.70 -6.16
CA GLU A 146 -30.05 15.74 -4.70
C GLU A 146 -29.29 14.55 -4.09
N GLY A 147 -28.31 14.85 -3.23
CA GLY A 147 -27.51 13.84 -2.54
C GLY A 147 -26.43 13.15 -3.38
N ALA A 148 -26.32 13.39 -4.70
CA ALA A 148 -25.28 12.76 -5.53
C ALA A 148 -23.85 13.12 -5.07
N VAL A 149 -23.60 14.41 -4.77
CA VAL A 149 -22.33 14.89 -4.21
C VAL A 149 -22.08 14.30 -2.81
N ASN A 150 -23.10 14.26 -1.96
CA ASN A 150 -23.01 13.70 -0.61
C ASN A 150 -22.67 12.19 -0.65
N ALA A 151 -23.23 11.45 -1.62
CA ALA A 151 -22.93 10.04 -1.82
C ALA A 151 -21.47 9.81 -2.25
N VAL A 152 -20.89 10.70 -3.07
CA VAL A 152 -19.46 10.66 -3.41
C VAL A 152 -18.61 10.94 -2.17
N GLN A 153 -18.90 12.01 -1.43
CA GLN A 153 -18.18 12.35 -0.19
C GLN A 153 -18.21 11.21 0.84
N GLN A 154 -19.39 10.61 1.07
CA GLN A 154 -19.52 9.46 1.97
C GLN A 154 -18.70 8.26 1.47
N SER A 155 -18.73 7.96 0.17
CA SER A 155 -17.99 6.84 -0.40
C SER A 155 -16.46 7.03 -0.32
N LEU A 156 -15.98 8.28 -0.32
CA LEU A 156 -14.58 8.61 -0.09
C LEU A 156 -14.16 8.44 1.37
N ASN A 157 -15.02 8.84 2.31
CA ASN A 157 -14.81 8.59 3.74
C ASN A 157 -14.77 7.08 4.02
N ASP A 158 -15.72 6.32 3.46
CA ASP A 158 -15.76 4.86 3.49
C ASP A 158 -14.45 4.24 2.96
N LEU A 159 -13.97 4.67 1.78
CA LEU A 159 -12.75 4.16 1.16
C LEU A 159 -11.51 4.46 2.01
N ASN A 160 -11.38 5.68 2.53
CA ASN A 160 -10.28 6.06 3.42
C ASN A 160 -10.29 5.25 4.74
N ASN A 161 -11.48 5.04 5.31
CA ASN A 161 -11.65 4.22 6.51
C ASN A 161 -11.32 2.75 6.26
N ALA A 162 -11.73 2.20 5.10
CA ALA A 162 -11.41 0.84 4.70
C ALA A 162 -9.89 0.65 4.49
N VAL A 163 -9.23 1.56 3.77
CA VAL A 163 -7.76 1.53 3.58
C VAL A 163 -7.02 1.65 4.91
N THR A 164 -7.50 2.50 5.82
CA THR A 164 -6.93 2.65 7.16
C THR A 164 -7.08 1.35 7.96
N THR A 165 -8.28 0.76 7.98
CA THR A 165 -8.56 -0.51 8.65
C THR A 165 -7.68 -1.63 8.11
N MET A 166 -7.54 -1.74 6.79
CA MET A 166 -6.69 -2.73 6.12
C MET A 166 -5.21 -2.59 6.50
N ARG A 167 -4.69 -1.37 6.59
CA ARG A 167 -3.31 -1.13 7.04
C ARG A 167 -3.11 -1.55 8.50
N LEU A 168 -4.11 -1.33 9.36
CA LEU A 168 -4.07 -1.79 10.75
C LEU A 168 -4.12 -3.32 10.85
N SER A 169 -4.99 -3.99 10.07
CA SER A 169 -5.11 -5.46 10.05
C SER A 169 -3.81 -6.18 9.71
N CYS A 170 -2.98 -5.61 8.81
CA CYS A 170 -1.66 -6.19 8.51
C CYS A 170 -0.54 -5.71 9.45
N SER A 171 -0.71 -4.58 10.17
CA SER A 171 0.32 -4.07 11.08
C SER A 171 0.59 -5.00 12.27
N THR A 172 -0.43 -5.71 12.76
CA THR A 172 -0.29 -6.70 13.84
C THR A 172 0.54 -7.90 13.37
N VAL A 173 0.27 -8.40 12.17
CA VAL A 173 1.00 -9.52 11.54
C VAL A 173 2.50 -9.21 11.41
N TYR A 174 2.85 -7.99 11.02
CA TYR A 174 4.26 -7.54 10.97
C TYR A 174 4.89 -7.38 12.36
N ALA A 175 4.12 -7.00 13.39
CA ALA A 175 4.63 -6.92 14.77
C ALA A 175 4.88 -8.31 15.37
N GLU A 176 3.92 -9.23 15.22
CA GLU A 176 4.00 -10.59 15.79
C GLU A 176 5.12 -11.40 15.14
N SER A 177 5.37 -11.19 13.85
CA SER A 177 6.54 -11.74 13.11
C SER A 177 7.90 -11.35 13.68
N THR A 178 8.00 -10.31 14.54
CA THR A 178 9.27 -9.89 15.19
C THR A 178 9.47 -10.47 16.59
N VAL A 179 8.45 -11.11 17.17
CA VAL A 179 8.55 -11.76 18.49
C VAL A 179 9.04 -13.19 18.29
N SER A 180 10.37 -13.39 18.38
CA SER A 180 10.97 -14.73 18.29
C SER A 180 10.35 -15.72 19.29
N PRO A 181 9.86 -16.90 18.84
CA PRO A 181 9.25 -17.91 19.72
C PRO A 181 10.15 -18.45 20.84
N ALA A 182 11.46 -18.18 20.79
CA ALA A 182 12.41 -18.50 21.85
C ALA A 182 12.00 -17.90 23.21
N ALA A 183 11.45 -16.68 23.23
CA ALA A 183 11.17 -15.96 24.48
C ALA A 183 9.99 -16.52 25.30
N GLN A 184 9.13 -17.38 24.72
CA GLN A 184 7.96 -17.94 25.43
C GLN A 184 8.22 -19.30 26.11
N ARG A 185 9.36 -19.96 25.85
CA ARG A 185 9.65 -21.26 26.47
C ARG A 185 10.30 -21.16 27.85
N ASP A 186 10.98 -20.07 28.16
CA ASP A 186 11.72 -19.89 29.41
C ASP A 186 10.85 -19.42 30.60
N ALA A 187 9.55 -19.17 30.38
CA ALA A 187 8.60 -18.75 31.44
C ALA A 187 7.92 -19.91 32.19
N LYS A 188 8.47 -21.14 32.09
CA LYS A 188 7.99 -22.36 32.77
C LYS A 188 9.11 -23.22 33.39
N GLY A 189 10.23 -22.59 33.76
CA GLY A 189 11.30 -23.18 34.59
C GLY A 189 11.10 -22.86 36.05
#